data_AF-A0A2E3MIR1-F1
#
_entry.id   AF-A0A2E3MIR1-F1
#
_cell.length_a   1.000
_cell.length_b   1.000
_cell.length_c   1.000
_cell.angle_alpha   90.00
_cell.angle_beta   90.00
_cell.angle_gamma   90.00
#
_symmetry.space_group_name_H-M   'P 1'
#
loop_
_entity.id
_entity.type
_entity.pdbx_description
1 polymer ?
#
loop_
_entity_poly.entity_id
_entity_poly.type
_entity_poly.pdbx_seq_one_letter_code
_entity_poly.pdbx_strand_id
1 'polypeptide(L)'
;MCWSACNKAWEALSVNGLENLRDIHEPSLIGWWPLAPGWYVVLIAAFIVGAFVGRKIYRRWRQVSLKRYALAHLDELAMQFQASHQAEIIQELSVLLRRLCLAYYSRHQIAGLSGDDWLRFLDRTGSTRAFSQGTGRLLLTAPYQKTLDDSAGELFDTIKLWLKEQQ
;
A
#
# COMPACT_ATOMS: atom_id res chain seq x y z
N MET A 1 -68.37 57.56 -47.14
CA MET A 1 -67.80 56.39 -47.84
C MET A 1 -66.30 56.15 -47.58
N CYS A 2 -65.67 56.74 -46.55
CA CYS A 2 -64.22 56.57 -46.30
C CYS A 2 -63.87 55.58 -45.17
N TRP A 3 -64.85 55.12 -44.40
CA TRP A 3 -64.65 54.29 -43.20
C TRP A 3 -64.38 52.80 -43.51
N SER A 4 -65.01 52.24 -44.55
CA SER A 4 -64.87 50.83 -44.92
C SER A 4 -63.49 50.47 -45.49
N ALA A 5 -62.77 51.44 -46.07
CA ALA A 5 -61.42 51.24 -46.60
C ALA A 5 -60.37 51.15 -45.48
N CYS A 6 -60.52 51.94 -44.41
CA CYS A 6 -59.61 51.93 -43.27
C CYS A 6 -59.72 50.62 -42.47
N ASN A 7 -60.93 50.07 -42.31
CA ASN A 7 -61.13 48.78 -41.66
C ASN A 7 -60.46 47.63 -42.44
N LYS A 8 -60.61 47.57 -43.77
CA LYS A 8 -59.97 46.50 -44.55
C LYS A 8 -58.43 46.54 -44.48
N ALA A 9 -57.84 47.73 -44.34
CA ALA A 9 -56.39 47.87 -44.18
C ALA A 9 -55.88 47.37 -42.81
N TRP A 10 -56.66 47.57 -41.74
CA TRP A 10 -56.34 47.07 -40.39
C TRP A 10 -56.43 45.54 -40.30
N GLU A 11 -57.45 44.95 -40.93
CA GLU A 11 -57.67 43.49 -40.97
C GLU A 11 -56.57 42.78 -41.77
N ALA A 12 -56.10 43.39 -42.87
CA ALA A 12 -54.99 42.87 -43.66
C ALA A 12 -53.63 42.96 -42.92
N LEU A 13 -53.44 43.96 -42.06
CA LEU A 13 -52.20 44.06 -41.26
C LEU A 13 -52.19 43.09 -40.06
N SER A 14 -53.35 42.75 -39.48
CA SER A 14 -53.41 41.88 -38.30
C SER A 14 -53.19 40.41 -38.63
N VAL A 15 -53.71 39.93 -39.77
CA VAL A 15 -53.54 38.52 -40.21
C VAL A 15 -52.08 38.21 -40.58
N ASN A 16 -51.38 39.15 -41.21
CA ASN A 16 -49.96 38.98 -41.59
C ASN A 16 -49.00 39.06 -40.40
N GLY A 17 -49.40 39.72 -39.30
CA GLY A 17 -48.56 39.88 -38.10
C GLY A 17 -48.49 38.61 -37.24
N LEU A 18 -49.52 37.77 -37.28
CA LEU A 18 -49.62 36.55 -36.47
C LEU A 18 -48.94 35.35 -37.14
N GLU A 19 -48.90 35.29 -38.47
CA GLU A 19 -48.22 34.22 -39.22
C GLU A 19 -46.69 34.27 -39.10
N ASN A 20 -46.13 35.39 -38.64
CA ASN A 20 -44.69 35.58 -38.44
C ASN A 20 -44.25 35.44 -36.97
N LEU A 21 -45.12 34.98 -36.08
CA LEU A 21 -44.71 34.44 -34.78
C LEU A 21 -44.11 33.04 -35.01
N ARG A 22 -42.90 33.04 -35.58
CA ARG A 22 -42.01 31.89 -35.61
C ARG A 22 -41.91 31.35 -34.19
N ASP A 23 -42.22 30.06 -34.04
CA ASP A 23 -42.10 29.27 -32.83
C ASP A 23 -41.02 29.83 -31.88
N ILE A 24 -41.46 30.26 -30.71
CA ILE A 24 -40.56 30.45 -29.58
C ILE A 24 -40.02 29.06 -29.27
N HIS A 25 -38.86 28.73 -29.82
CA HIS A 25 -38.05 27.66 -29.31
C HIS A 25 -37.71 28.05 -27.87
N GLU A 26 -38.39 27.43 -26.91
CA GLU A 26 -37.92 27.39 -25.53
C GLU A 26 -36.44 27.00 -25.60
N PRO A 27 -35.51 27.78 -25.01
CA PRO A 27 -34.15 27.30 -24.89
C PRO A 27 -34.27 26.04 -24.05
N SER A 28 -34.11 24.88 -24.70
CA SER A 28 -33.98 23.61 -24.01
C SER A 28 -33.01 23.87 -22.89
N LEU A 29 -33.48 23.70 -21.64
CA LEU A 29 -32.68 23.91 -20.43
C LEU A 29 -31.32 23.32 -20.74
N ILE A 30 -30.31 24.20 -20.88
CA ILE A 30 -28.96 23.83 -21.26
C ILE A 30 -28.58 22.71 -20.32
N GLY A 31 -28.56 21.49 -20.87
CA GLY A 31 -28.65 20.27 -20.08
C GLY A 31 -27.34 20.03 -19.39
N TRP A 32 -27.03 20.75 -18.31
CA TRP A 32 -25.90 20.57 -17.38
C TRP A 32 -24.48 20.55 -18.00
N TRP A 33 -24.30 20.32 -19.29
CA TRP A 33 -23.03 19.94 -19.91
C TRP A 33 -22.37 21.12 -20.64
N PRO A 34 -21.03 21.21 -20.67
CA PRO A 34 -20.06 20.19 -20.32
C PRO A 34 -19.46 20.44 -18.95
N LEU A 35 -19.26 19.39 -18.16
CA LEU A 35 -18.13 19.40 -17.23
C LEU A 35 -16.91 19.78 -18.08
N ALA A 36 -16.42 21.02 -17.95
CA ALA A 36 -15.33 21.53 -18.78
C ALA A 36 -14.24 20.45 -18.85
N PRO A 37 -13.62 20.17 -20.02
CA PRO A 37 -12.74 19.02 -20.20
C PRO A 37 -11.59 18.93 -19.16
N GLY A 38 -11.28 20.02 -18.45
CA GLY A 38 -10.39 20.04 -17.30
C GLY A 38 -10.81 19.15 -16.11
N TRP A 39 -12.10 18.80 -15.95
CA TRP A 39 -12.52 17.88 -14.89
C TRP A 39 -12.00 16.46 -15.09
N TYR A 40 -11.83 16.02 -16.34
CA TYR A 40 -11.19 14.73 -16.60
C TYR A 40 -9.73 14.74 -16.13
N VAL A 41 -9.03 15.86 -16.30
CA VAL A 41 -7.66 16.03 -15.77
C VAL A 41 -7.66 15.94 -14.24
N VAL A 42 -8.62 16.59 -13.57
CA VAL A 42 -8.77 16.51 -12.10
C VAL A 42 -9.08 15.08 -11.65
N LEU A 43 -9.98 14.37 -12.32
CA LEU A 43 -10.31 12.98 -12.00
C LEU A 43 -9.13 12.04 -12.20
N ILE A 44 -8.39 12.18 -13.30
CA ILE A 44 -7.17 11.39 -13.56
C ILE A 44 -6.11 11.69 -12.50
N ALA A 45 -5.88 12.96 -12.18
CA ALA A 45 -4.94 13.36 -11.13
C ALA A 45 -5.34 12.79 -9.76
N ALA A 46 -6.62 12.90 -9.40
CA ALA A 46 -7.16 12.33 -8.16
C ALA A 46 -7.01 10.80 -8.11
N PHE A 47 -7.23 10.12 -9.24
CA PHE A 47 -7.04 8.67 -9.33
C PHE A 47 -5.56 8.27 -9.16
N ILE A 48 -4.63 8.98 -9.78
CA ILE A 48 -3.19 8.74 -9.63
C ILE A 48 -2.75 8.95 -8.18
N VAL A 49 -3.17 10.06 -7.57
CA VAL A 49 -2.87 10.36 -6.15
C VAL A 49 -3.49 9.30 -5.24
N GLY A 50 -4.75 8.94 -5.47
CA GLY A 50 -5.45 7.89 -4.74
C GLY A 50 -4.76 6.53 -4.86
N ALA A 51 -4.31 6.16 -6.05
CA ALA A 51 -3.55 4.93 -6.29
C ALA A 51 -2.18 4.97 -5.59
N PHE A 52 -1.49 6.11 -5.63
CA PHE A 52 -0.19 6.28 -4.98
C PHE A 52 -0.31 6.20 -3.44
N VAL A 53 -1.26 6.94 -2.87
CA VAL A 53 -1.55 6.93 -1.43
C VAL A 53 -2.06 5.56 -0.99
N GLY A 54 -3.00 4.97 -1.73
CA GLY A 54 -3.53 3.63 -1.48
C GLY A 54 -2.44 2.57 -1.51
N ARG A 55 -1.53 2.62 -2.49
CA ARG A 55 -0.36 1.72 -2.53
C ARG A 55 0.56 1.91 -1.32
N LYS A 56 0.79 3.15 -0.88
CA LYS A 56 1.62 3.42 0.30
C LYS A 56 0.97 2.92 1.58
N ILE A 57 -0.33 3.15 1.75
CA ILE A 57 -1.12 2.67 2.89
C ILE A 57 -1.13 1.14 2.90
N TYR A 58 -1.44 0.50 1.77
CA TYR A 58 -1.45 -0.96 1.64
C TYR A 58 -0.10 -1.58 2.00
N ARG A 59 1.01 -1.00 1.52
CA ARG A 59 2.36 -1.45 1.88
C ARG A 59 2.62 -1.33 3.38
N ARG A 60 2.23 -0.22 4.01
CA ARG A 60 2.38 -0.04 5.46
C ARG A 60 1.52 -0.99 6.27
N TRP A 61 0.27 -1.19 5.87
CA TRP A 61 -0.64 -2.13 6.53
C TRP A 61 -0.10 -3.55 6.48
N ARG A 62 0.41 -3.98 5.32
CA ARG A 62 1.02 -5.29 5.16
C ARG A 62 2.27 -5.46 6.05
N GLN A 63 3.11 -4.42 6.17
CA GLN A 63 4.28 -4.43 7.04
C GLN A 63 3.91 -4.55 8.52
N VAL A 64 2.90 -3.80 8.98
CA VAL A 64 2.43 -3.85 10.38
C VAL A 64 1.84 -5.22 10.73
N SER A 65 1.01 -5.79 9.85
CA SER A 65 0.44 -7.13 10.06
C SER A 65 1.52 -8.22 10.09
N LEU A 66 2.53 -8.12 9.21
CA LEU A 66 3.66 -9.06 9.19
C LEU A 66 4.51 -8.95 10.46
N LYS A 67 4.76 -7.74 10.97
CA LYS A 67 5.48 -7.53 12.24
C LYS A 67 4.75 -8.19 13.41
N ARG A 68 3.44 -7.98 13.50
CA ARG A 68 2.62 -8.60 14.56
C ARG A 68 2.63 -10.13 14.48
N TYR A 69 2.46 -10.68 13.28
CA TYR A 69 2.52 -12.12 13.07
C TYR A 69 3.90 -12.68 13.44
N ALA A 70 4.98 -12.01 13.04
CA ALA A 70 6.33 -12.45 13.34
C ALA A 70 6.68 -12.38 14.84
N LEU A 71 6.21 -11.36 15.56
CA LEU A 71 6.39 -11.29 17.01
C LEU A 71 5.66 -12.43 17.72
N ALA A 72 4.41 -12.70 17.35
CA ALA A 72 3.63 -13.81 17.92
C ALA A 72 4.31 -15.16 17.65
N HIS A 73 4.76 -15.38 16.40
CA HIS A 73 5.46 -16.61 16.01
C HIS A 73 6.81 -16.77 16.74
N LEU A 74 7.51 -15.66 17.00
CA LEU A 74 8.76 -15.67 17.76
C LEU A 74 8.52 -16.05 19.22
N ASP A 75 7.47 -15.53 19.86
CA ASP A 75 7.10 -15.90 21.22
C ASP A 75 6.71 -17.38 21.32
N GLU A 76 5.98 -17.91 20.33
CA GLU A 76 5.66 -19.34 20.24
C GLU A 76 6.91 -20.21 20.11
N LEU A 77 7.85 -19.85 19.22
CA LEU A 77 9.13 -20.54 19.06
C LEU A 77 9.97 -20.50 20.34
N ALA A 78 9.97 -19.38 21.08
CA ALA A 78 10.69 -19.25 22.34
C ALA A 78 10.13 -20.19 23.43
N MET A 79 8.80 -20.40 23.47
CA MET A 79 8.18 -21.38 24.37
C MET A 79 8.53 -22.82 23.99
N GLN A 80 8.49 -23.15 22.69
CA GLN A 80 8.84 -24.49 22.21
C GLN A 80 10.32 -24.82 22.42
N PHE A 81 11.20 -23.81 22.41
CA PHE A 81 12.64 -23.98 22.63
C PHE A 81 12.95 -24.63 23.98
N GLN A 82 12.12 -24.39 24.99
CA GLN A 82 12.28 -24.96 26.33
C GLN A 82 11.84 -26.44 26.41
N ALA A 83 11.03 -26.92 25.46
CA ALA A 83 10.39 -28.23 25.55
C ALA A 83 11.24 -29.34 24.90
N SER A 84 11.74 -29.15 23.67
CA SER A 84 12.69 -30.01 22.89
C SER A 84 12.74 -29.52 21.42
N HIS A 85 13.73 -29.93 20.62
CA HIS A 85 13.93 -29.56 19.19
C HIS A 85 14.58 -28.18 18.92
N GLN A 86 15.55 -27.79 19.76
CA GLN A 86 16.27 -26.52 19.66
C GLN A 86 16.82 -26.20 18.26
N ALA A 87 17.41 -27.20 17.56
CA ALA A 87 17.99 -26.98 16.23
C ALA A 87 16.95 -26.66 15.15
N GLU A 88 15.77 -27.31 15.19
CA GLU A 88 14.67 -27.08 14.25
C GLU A 88 14.05 -25.70 14.46
N ILE A 89 13.88 -25.31 15.73
CA ILE A 89 13.36 -24.00 16.13
C ILE A 89 14.27 -22.87 15.63
N ILE A 90 15.59 -23.03 15.74
CA ILE A 90 16.53 -22.01 15.22
C ILE A 90 16.50 -21.96 13.68
N GLN A 91 16.32 -23.09 12.99
CA GLN A 91 16.13 -23.07 11.54
C GLN A 91 14.85 -22.32 11.16
N GLU A 92 13.74 -22.59 11.85
CA GLU A 92 12.47 -21.90 11.61
C GLU A 92 12.58 -20.40 11.87
N LEU A 93 13.31 -20.01 12.93
CA LEU A 93 13.65 -18.63 13.22
C LEU A 93 14.44 -17.98 12.07
N SER A 94 15.44 -18.67 11.51
CA SER A 94 16.21 -18.17 10.36
C SER A 94 15.33 -17.95 9.12
N VAL A 95 14.35 -18.83 8.88
CA VAL A 95 13.38 -18.73 7.79
C VAL A 95 12.43 -17.56 8.02
N LEU A 96 11.97 -17.37 9.25
CA LEU A 96 11.11 -16.25 9.64
C LEU A 96 11.83 -14.90 9.41
N LEU A 97 13.08 -14.76 9.84
CA LEU A 97 13.86 -13.55 9.57
C LEU A 97 14.02 -13.29 8.07
N ARG A 98 14.28 -14.33 7.27
CA ARG A 98 14.34 -14.18 5.80
C ARG A 98 13.02 -13.70 5.21
N ARG A 99 11.88 -14.25 5.66
CA ARG A 99 10.54 -13.81 5.23
C ARG A 99 10.29 -12.34 5.60
N LEU A 100 10.69 -11.92 6.80
CA LEU A 100 10.62 -10.52 7.23
C LEU A 100 11.48 -9.62 6.36
N CYS A 101 12.74 -9.99 6.14
CA CYS A 101 13.64 -9.21 5.31
C CYS A 101 13.10 -9.06 3.88
N LEU A 102 12.49 -10.10 3.30
CA LEU A 102 11.84 -10.01 1.98
C LEU A 102 10.59 -9.13 1.96
N ALA A 103 9.96 -8.86 3.11
CA ALA A 103 8.83 -7.95 3.22
C ALA A 103 9.28 -6.47 3.32
N TYR A 104 10.42 -6.20 3.97
CA TYR A 104 10.97 -4.86 4.13
C TYR A 104 11.90 -4.45 2.98
N TYR A 105 12.71 -5.39 2.48
CA TYR A 105 13.75 -5.18 1.46
C TYR A 105 13.44 -5.92 0.17
N SER A 106 14.10 -5.50 -0.91
CA SER A 106 13.89 -6.10 -2.22
C SER A 106 14.50 -7.50 -2.30
N ARG A 107 13.82 -8.44 -3.00
CA ARG A 107 14.30 -9.81 -3.20
C ARG A 107 15.71 -9.86 -3.80
N HIS A 108 16.06 -8.91 -4.66
CA HIS A 108 17.38 -8.82 -5.29
C HIS A 108 18.52 -8.63 -4.28
N GLN A 109 18.26 -7.94 -3.17
CA GLN A 109 19.27 -7.71 -2.13
C GLN A 109 19.51 -8.96 -1.27
N ILE A 110 18.52 -9.84 -1.14
CA ILE A 110 18.55 -10.96 -0.18
C ILE A 110 18.82 -12.30 -0.84
N ALA A 111 18.34 -12.52 -2.07
CA ALA A 111 18.35 -13.85 -2.70
C ALA A 111 19.75 -14.48 -2.88
N GLY A 112 20.81 -13.67 -2.89
CA GLY A 112 22.20 -14.15 -2.95
C GLY A 112 22.90 -14.27 -1.58
N LEU A 113 22.28 -13.84 -0.48
CA LEU A 113 22.94 -13.76 0.82
C LEU A 113 22.81 -15.08 1.60
N SER A 114 23.97 -15.69 1.87
CA SER A 114 24.11 -16.93 2.65
C SER A 114 25.28 -16.81 3.62
N GLY A 115 25.27 -17.60 4.70
CA GLY A 115 26.39 -17.63 5.66
C GLY A 115 26.64 -16.28 6.33
N ASP A 116 27.90 -15.88 6.43
CA ASP A 116 28.30 -14.61 7.06
C ASP A 116 27.76 -13.38 6.34
N ASP A 117 27.50 -13.44 5.03
CA ASP A 117 26.94 -12.31 4.29
C ASP A 117 25.48 -12.03 4.70
N TRP A 118 24.75 -13.06 5.09
CA TRP A 118 23.42 -12.93 5.67
C TRP A 118 23.47 -12.24 7.04
N LEU A 119 24.39 -12.64 7.91
CA LEU A 119 24.55 -12.02 9.24
C LEU A 119 24.99 -10.56 9.13
N ARG A 120 25.94 -10.26 8.22
CA ARG A 120 26.38 -8.88 7.93
C ARG A 120 25.24 -8.02 7.39
N PHE A 121 24.32 -8.60 6.62
CA PHE A 121 23.13 -7.90 6.18
C PHE A 121 22.22 -7.55 7.36
N LEU A 122 21.93 -8.49 8.25
CA LEU A 122 21.11 -8.23 9.45
C LEU A 122 21.72 -7.12 10.33
N ASP A 123 23.03 -7.16 10.51
CA ASP A 123 23.81 -6.14 11.23
C ASP A 123 23.72 -4.76 10.60
N ARG A 124 23.91 -4.66 9.27
CA ARG A 124 23.73 -3.40 8.52
C ARG A 124 22.32 -2.85 8.66
N THR A 125 21.34 -3.75 8.67
CA THR A 125 19.92 -3.38 8.68
C THR A 125 19.47 -2.90 10.05
N GLY A 126 19.99 -3.51 11.12
CA GLY A 126 19.66 -3.17 12.51
C GLY A 126 20.65 -2.27 13.22
N SER A 127 21.62 -1.70 12.49
CA SER A 127 22.73 -0.92 13.06
C SER A 127 23.40 -1.62 14.26
N THR A 128 23.53 -2.94 14.19
CA THR A 128 24.08 -3.78 15.26
C THR A 128 25.25 -4.61 14.74
N ARG A 129 26.01 -5.22 15.65
CA ARG A 129 27.04 -6.23 15.34
C ARG A 129 26.76 -7.57 16.00
N ALA A 130 25.61 -7.67 16.69
CA ALA A 130 25.23 -8.85 17.46
C ALA A 130 24.98 -10.07 16.57
N PHE A 131 24.66 -9.90 15.28
CA PHE A 131 24.43 -11.03 14.38
C PHE A 131 25.72 -11.62 13.83
N SER A 132 26.66 -10.82 13.33
CA SER A 132 27.92 -11.34 12.77
C SER A 132 28.98 -11.71 13.81
N GLN A 133 29.04 -10.99 14.94
CA GLN A 133 30.06 -11.18 15.98
C GLN A 133 29.52 -11.81 17.28
N GLY A 134 28.20 -11.93 17.42
CA GLY A 134 27.55 -12.42 18.63
C GLY A 134 26.73 -13.68 18.42
N THR A 135 25.59 -13.75 19.10
CA THR A 135 24.70 -14.90 19.17
C THR A 135 24.02 -15.23 17.83
N GLY A 136 23.96 -14.28 16.88
CA GLY A 136 23.39 -14.55 15.55
C GLY A 136 24.15 -15.59 14.73
N ARG A 137 25.41 -15.90 15.09
CA ARG A 137 26.15 -17.02 14.49
C ARG A 137 25.48 -18.38 14.72
N LEU A 138 24.70 -18.50 15.79
CA LEU A 138 23.89 -19.70 16.07
C LEU A 138 22.88 -19.99 14.95
N LEU A 139 22.41 -18.98 14.22
CA LEU A 139 21.53 -19.17 13.05
C LEU A 139 22.19 -19.99 11.92
N LEU A 140 23.53 -19.96 11.83
CA LEU A 140 24.30 -20.71 10.83
C LEU A 140 24.76 -22.07 11.34
N THR A 141 25.09 -22.17 12.63
CA THR A 141 25.65 -23.38 13.24
C THR A 141 24.61 -24.31 13.84
N ALA A 142 23.38 -23.86 14.09
CA ALA A 142 22.31 -24.65 14.69
C ALA A 142 21.99 -25.99 13.99
N PRO A 143 21.99 -26.12 12.64
CA PRO A 143 21.80 -27.42 11.99
C PRO A 143 22.87 -28.46 12.36
N TYR A 144 24.03 -27.99 12.82
CA TYR A 144 25.21 -28.81 13.12
C TYR A 144 25.51 -28.93 14.63
N GLN A 145 24.72 -28.28 15.49
CA GLN A 145 24.92 -28.33 16.95
C GLN A 145 23.80 -29.12 17.64
N LYS A 146 24.21 -30.11 18.43
CA LYS A 146 23.30 -31.03 19.13
C LYS A 146 22.73 -30.45 20.43
N THR A 147 23.41 -29.46 21.02
CA THR A 147 23.03 -28.78 22.25
C THR A 147 23.28 -27.29 22.08
N LEU A 148 22.23 -26.49 22.23
CA LEU A 148 22.31 -25.04 22.19
C LEU A 148 22.29 -24.54 23.64
N ASP A 149 23.34 -23.81 24.00
CA ASP A 149 23.60 -23.30 25.35
C ASP A 149 22.71 -22.09 25.69
N ASP A 150 22.82 -21.55 26.91
CA ASP A 150 22.05 -20.38 27.39
C ASP A 150 22.10 -19.15 26.44
N SER A 151 23.10 -19.07 25.57
CA SER A 151 23.22 -18.06 24.50
C SER A 151 22.06 -18.06 23.48
N ALA A 152 21.24 -19.10 23.44
CA ALA A 152 20.04 -19.13 22.62
C ALA A 152 18.96 -18.16 23.12
N GLY A 153 18.84 -17.96 24.45
CA GLY A 153 17.93 -16.96 25.01
C GLY A 153 18.28 -15.54 24.56
N GLU A 154 19.57 -15.21 24.61
CA GLU A 154 20.11 -13.92 24.14
C GLU A 154 19.88 -13.68 22.64
N LEU A 155 19.84 -14.74 21.82
CA LEU A 155 19.52 -14.64 20.40
C LEU A 155 18.08 -14.17 20.19
N PHE A 156 17.11 -14.72 20.93
CA PHE A 156 15.70 -14.31 20.83
C PHE A 156 15.53 -12.83 21.21
N ASP A 157 16.21 -12.38 22.27
CA ASP A 157 16.17 -10.98 22.70
C ASP A 157 16.79 -10.04 21.67
N THR A 158 17.94 -10.44 21.09
CA THR A 158 18.60 -9.68 20.01
C THR A 158 17.67 -9.53 18.80
N ILE A 159 16.95 -10.58 18.42
CA ILE A 159 16.00 -10.55 17.31
C ILE A 159 14.78 -9.69 17.63
N LYS A 160 14.24 -9.78 18.86
CA LYS A 160 13.13 -8.93 19.32
C LYS A 160 13.52 -7.45 19.26
N LEU A 161 14.71 -7.11 19.74
CA LEU A 161 15.23 -5.74 19.72
C LEU A 161 15.42 -5.24 18.29
N TRP A 162 16.03 -6.07 17.43
CA TRP A 162 16.16 -5.77 16.00
C TRP A 162 14.81 -5.52 15.33
N LEU A 163 13.81 -6.37 15.58
CA LEU A 163 12.47 -6.25 14.98
C LEU A 163 11.72 -5.00 15.46
N LYS A 164 12.02 -4.52 16.67
CA LYS A 164 11.50 -3.26 17.19
C LYS A 164 12.06 -2.07 16.42
N GLU A 165 13.36 -2.10 16.10
CA GLU A 165 14.10 -1.05 15.37
C GLU A 165 13.68 -0.91 13.90
N GLN A 166 13.16 -1.97 13.27
CA GLN A 166 12.78 -1.99 11.85
C GLN A 166 11.48 -1.22 11.51
N GLN A 167 11.30 0.03 11.98
CA GLN A 167 10.06 0.83 11.80
C GLN A 167 10.28 2.22 11.20
#